data_AF-A0A7V8YD82-F1
#
_entry.id   AF-A0A7V8YD82-F1
#
_cell.length_a   1.000
_cell.length_b   1.000
_cell.length_c   1.000
_cell.angle_alpha   90.00
_cell.angle_beta   90.00
_cell.angle_gamma   90.00
#
_symmetry.space_group_name_H-M   'P 1'
#
loop_
_entity.id
_entity.type
_entity.pdbx_description
1 polymer ?
#
loop_
_entity_poly.entity_id
_entity_poly.type
_entity_poly.pdbx_seq_one_letter_code
_entity_poly.pdbx_strand_id
1 'polypeptide(L)'
;MLIPALAIAAAAQEPPQEQAPSREVVVYGEILLEQARQALVEELREEGYTRVIEKEGRVIYRHESSYRGDVVIYDDGWTYVKRQPVNAVAREMPWAEEGSPLAVAGCVVYPWLCIRAGGVSYGQRKWRARETRTVDAVAEESRVFAERTADLAVDRTVDELPARLEALWNEGRPLDEGPPLDTTEERKAALMAYWASRTDTQWGHEVQDAIEAFVRAVVQHSDTPFSESELAAFQADRPRGW
;
A
#
# COMPACT_ATOMS: atom_id res chain seq x y z
N MET A 1 -12.06 33.28 75.23
CA MET A 1 -11.09 33.13 74.13
C MET A 1 -10.96 31.66 73.82
N LEU A 2 -11.64 31.19 72.78
CA LEU A 2 -11.65 29.79 72.32
C LEU A 2 -10.77 29.71 71.08
N ILE A 3 -9.74 28.87 71.13
CA ILE A 3 -8.82 28.60 70.02
C ILE A 3 -9.46 27.51 69.16
N PRO A 4 -9.73 27.74 67.85
CA PRO A 4 -10.25 26.69 66.99
C PRO A 4 -9.11 25.73 66.62
N ALA A 5 -9.36 24.43 66.82
CA ALA A 5 -8.49 23.36 66.37
C ALA A 5 -8.59 23.22 64.84
N LEU A 6 -7.51 23.58 64.14
CA LEU A 6 -7.33 23.30 62.72
C LEU A 6 -7.08 21.81 62.53
N ALA A 7 -8.08 21.09 62.00
CA ALA A 7 -7.91 19.74 61.48
C ALA A 7 -7.20 19.82 60.13
N ILE A 8 -5.91 19.44 60.11
CA ILE A 8 -5.14 19.27 58.89
C ILE A 8 -5.60 17.97 58.24
N ALA A 9 -6.43 18.08 57.21
CA ALA A 9 -6.78 16.96 56.34
C ALA A 9 -5.54 16.61 55.52
N ALA A 10 -4.90 15.48 55.85
CA ALA A 10 -3.83 14.91 55.05
C ALA A 10 -4.43 14.46 53.71
N ALA A 11 -4.21 15.25 52.66
CA ALA A 11 -4.50 14.84 51.30
C ALA A 11 -3.62 13.62 50.98
N ALA A 12 -4.27 12.45 50.83
CA ALA A 12 -3.61 11.26 50.32
C ALA A 12 -3.06 11.60 48.92
N GLN A 13 -1.74 11.71 48.81
CA GLN A 13 -1.08 11.77 47.52
C GLN A 13 -1.36 10.44 46.82
N GLU A 14 -2.16 10.48 45.74
CA GLU A 14 -2.26 9.35 44.83
C GLU A 14 -0.85 8.98 44.36
N PRO A 15 -0.48 7.69 44.43
CA PRO A 15 0.83 7.25 43.97
C PRO A 15 1.02 7.66 42.51
N PRO A 16 2.22 8.12 42.11
CA PRO A 16 2.49 8.49 40.74
C PRO A 16 2.11 7.32 39.83
N GLN A 17 1.15 7.54 38.94
CA GLN A 17 0.76 6.56 37.93
C GLN A 17 1.99 6.31 37.05
N GLU A 18 2.65 5.19 37.31
CA GLU A 18 3.72 4.65 36.49
C GLU A 18 3.13 4.43 35.10
N GLN A 19 3.40 5.35 34.17
CA GLN A 19 2.97 5.26 32.78
C GLN A 19 3.51 3.94 32.25
N ALA A 20 2.62 2.97 32.07
CA ALA A 20 2.97 1.70 31.46
C ALA A 20 3.72 1.99 30.16
N PRO A 21 4.87 1.35 29.91
CA PRO A 21 5.65 1.61 28.71
C PRO A 21 4.73 1.48 27.51
N SER A 22 4.68 2.50 26.68
CA SER A 22 3.90 2.52 25.44
C SER A 22 4.35 1.31 24.62
N ARG A 23 3.58 0.21 24.69
CA ARG A 23 3.82 -0.96 23.87
C ARG A 23 3.41 -0.56 22.47
N GLU A 24 4.41 -0.22 21.67
CA GLU A 24 4.26 -0.06 20.24
C GLU A 24 3.92 -1.44 19.68
N VAL A 25 2.63 -1.67 19.44
CA VAL A 25 2.16 -2.83 18.70
C VAL A 25 2.52 -2.53 17.24
N VAL A 26 3.77 -2.80 16.88
CA VAL A 26 4.16 -2.78 15.47
C VAL A 26 3.43 -3.96 14.83
N VAL A 27 2.44 -3.63 13.99
CA VAL A 27 1.67 -4.61 13.23
C VAL A 27 2.66 -5.36 12.34
N TYR A 28 2.78 -6.67 12.52
CA TYR A 28 3.76 -7.52 11.82
C TYR A 28 3.76 -7.29 10.29
N GLY A 29 2.61 -6.93 9.71
CA GLY A 29 2.48 -6.60 8.29
C GLY A 29 3.35 -5.44 7.81
N GLU A 30 3.49 -4.36 8.60
CA GLU A 30 4.29 -3.20 8.20
C GLU A 30 5.79 -3.52 8.18
N ILE A 31 6.26 -4.33 9.14
CA ILE A 31 7.65 -4.81 9.17
C ILE A 31 7.92 -5.69 7.95
N LEU A 32 7.03 -6.63 7.64
CA LEU A 32 7.20 -7.54 6.51
C LEU A 32 7.17 -6.79 5.17
N LEU A 33 6.31 -5.77 5.03
CA LEU A 33 6.28 -4.91 3.86
C LEU A 33 7.59 -4.13 3.69
N GLU A 34 8.11 -3.55 4.77
CA GLU A 34 9.37 -2.81 4.72
C GLU A 34 10.56 -3.72 4.43
N GLN A 35 10.58 -4.94 4.97
CA GLN A 35 11.59 -5.95 4.63
C GLN A 35 11.53 -6.35 3.15
N ALA A 36 10.34 -6.59 2.61
CA ALA A 36 10.16 -6.92 1.20
C ALA A 36 10.58 -5.76 0.29
N ARG A 37 10.27 -4.51 0.68
CA ARG A 37 10.72 -3.30 -0.01
C ARG A 37 12.25 -3.23 -0.01
N GLN A 38 12.90 -3.43 1.13
CA GLN A 38 14.35 -3.38 1.24
C GLN A 38 15.04 -4.44 0.38
N ALA A 39 14.49 -5.67 0.32
CA ALA A 39 15.00 -6.72 -0.54
C ALA A 39 14.95 -6.31 -2.03
N LEU A 40 13.81 -5.78 -2.49
CA LEU A 40 13.67 -5.27 -3.87
C LEU A 40 14.64 -4.12 -4.18
N VAL A 41 14.87 -3.23 -3.20
CA VAL A 41 15.82 -2.13 -3.35
C VAL A 41 17.27 -2.62 -3.43
N GLU A 42 17.63 -3.63 -2.65
CA GLU A 42 18.97 -4.21 -2.70
C GLU A 42 19.21 -4.91 -4.05
N GLU A 43 18.25 -5.71 -4.55
CA GLU A 43 18.35 -6.34 -5.87
C GLU A 43 18.50 -5.28 -6.99
N LEU A 44 17.74 -4.20 -6.92
CA LEU A 44 17.89 -3.07 -7.86
C LEU A 44 19.26 -2.40 -7.76
N ARG A 45 19.83 -2.29 -6.57
CA ARG A 45 21.17 -1.74 -6.34
C ARG A 45 22.23 -2.67 -6.93
N GLU A 46 22.10 -3.98 -6.76
CA GLU A 46 22.97 -4.99 -7.37
C GLU A 46 22.93 -4.93 -8.91
N GLU A 47 21.76 -4.68 -9.49
CA GLU A 47 21.58 -4.42 -10.93
C GLU A 47 22.11 -3.04 -11.41
N GLY A 48 22.62 -2.20 -10.50
CA GLY A 48 23.25 -0.92 -10.78
C GLY A 48 22.30 0.29 -10.81
N TYR A 49 21.08 0.15 -10.29
CA TYR A 49 20.13 1.26 -10.15
C TYR A 49 20.41 2.06 -8.87
N THR A 50 21.29 3.05 -8.96
CA THR A 50 21.79 3.78 -7.78
C THR A 50 21.05 5.09 -7.48
N ARG A 51 20.44 5.72 -8.48
CA ARG A 51 19.79 7.03 -8.30
C ARG A 51 18.30 6.87 -8.02
N VAL A 52 17.86 7.37 -6.87
CA VAL A 52 16.46 7.33 -6.43
C VAL A 52 15.81 8.70 -6.66
N ILE A 53 14.62 8.70 -7.25
CA ILE A 53 13.79 9.90 -7.45
C ILE A 53 12.38 9.58 -6.96
N GLU A 54 11.95 10.24 -5.89
CA GLU A 54 10.58 10.13 -5.38
C GLU A 54 9.67 11.15 -6.10
N LYS A 55 8.51 10.69 -6.57
CA LYS A 55 7.54 11.55 -7.25
C LYS A 55 6.14 11.00 -7.12
N GLU A 56 5.25 11.69 -6.40
CA GLU A 56 3.79 11.49 -6.42
C GLU A 56 3.37 10.01 -6.37
N GLY A 57 3.57 9.34 -5.22
CA GLY A 57 3.12 7.96 -4.98
C GLY A 57 3.89 6.88 -5.74
N ARG A 58 5.12 7.20 -6.18
CA ARG A 58 6.05 6.25 -6.80
C ARG A 58 7.49 6.65 -6.56
N VAL A 59 8.36 5.65 -6.61
CA VAL A 59 9.80 5.77 -6.53
C VAL A 59 10.40 5.31 -7.86
N ILE A 60 11.27 6.15 -8.43
CA ILE A 60 11.93 5.89 -9.70
C ILE A 60 13.40 5.59 -9.42
N TYR A 61 13.79 4.35 -9.69
CA TYR A 61 15.16 3.88 -9.63
C TYR A 61 15.80 4.03 -11.00
N ARG A 62 16.85 4.84 -11.08
CA ARG A 62 17.54 5.20 -12.32
C ARG A 62 18.92 4.57 -12.37
N HIS A 63 19.16 3.79 -13.43
CA HIS A 63 20.47 3.25 -13.72
C HIS A 63 21.41 4.32 -14.29
N GLU A 64 22.70 4.27 -13.97
CA GLU A 64 23.69 5.23 -14.46
C GLU A 64 23.82 5.19 -15.99
N SER A 65 23.89 3.98 -16.55
CA SER A 65 23.82 3.74 -17.98
C SER A 65 22.41 3.92 -18.55
N SER A 66 22.24 4.89 -19.45
CA SER A 66 20.91 5.30 -19.95
C SER A 66 20.19 4.29 -20.84
N TYR A 67 20.89 3.28 -21.37
CA TYR A 67 20.28 2.21 -22.16
C TYR A 67 19.55 1.15 -21.31
N ARG A 68 19.70 1.17 -19.97
CA ARG A 68 19.03 0.22 -19.05
C ARG A 68 17.69 0.70 -18.53
N GLY A 69 17.32 1.96 -18.74
CA GLY A 69 16.01 2.47 -18.35
C GLY A 69 15.92 3.03 -16.93
N ASP A 70 14.69 3.37 -16.57
CA ASP A 70 14.24 3.68 -15.23
C ASP A 70 13.30 2.54 -14.78
N VAL A 71 13.51 2.00 -13.59
CA VAL A 71 12.54 1.12 -12.91
C VAL A 71 11.64 2.00 -12.07
N VAL A 72 10.33 1.87 -12.25
CA VAL A 72 9.34 2.64 -11.50
C VAL A 72 8.58 1.67 -10.62
N ILE A 73 8.54 1.97 -9.32
CA ILE A 73 7.82 1.22 -8.29
C ILE A 73 6.74 2.14 -7.72
N TYR A 74 5.50 1.71 -7.76
CA TYR A 74 4.38 2.40 -7.13
C TYR A 74 4.13 1.92 -5.71
N ASP A 75 3.37 2.70 -4.94
CA ASP A 75 3.02 2.35 -3.55
C ASP A 75 2.13 1.11 -3.44
N ASP A 76 1.46 0.70 -4.52
CA ASP A 76 0.64 -0.52 -4.62
C ASP A 76 1.45 -1.79 -4.96
N GLY A 77 2.78 -1.68 -5.03
CA GLY A 77 3.66 -2.78 -5.40
C GLY A 77 3.82 -2.99 -6.91
N TRP A 78 3.11 -2.22 -7.75
CA TRP A 78 3.26 -2.33 -9.20
C TRP A 78 4.65 -1.84 -9.63
N THR A 79 5.33 -2.66 -10.44
CA THR A 79 6.64 -2.32 -10.99
C THR A 79 6.62 -2.37 -12.51
N TYR A 80 7.30 -1.42 -13.15
CA TYR A 80 7.56 -1.51 -14.59
C TYR A 80 8.86 -0.79 -14.96
N VAL A 81 9.44 -1.22 -16.08
CA VAL A 81 10.67 -0.62 -16.63
C VAL A 81 10.30 0.27 -17.80
N LYS A 82 10.79 1.50 -17.80
CA LYS A 82 10.61 2.43 -18.93
C LYS A 82 11.93 2.96 -19.45
N ARG A 83 11.91 3.44 -20.69
CA ARG A 83 13.08 4.11 -21.28
C ARG A 83 13.37 5.40 -20.51
N GLN A 84 14.65 5.66 -20.30
CA GLN A 84 15.07 6.97 -19.80
C GLN A 84 14.76 8.03 -20.86
N PRO A 85 14.16 9.17 -20.49
CA PRO A 85 14.02 10.29 -21.40
C PRO A 85 15.40 10.84 -21.78
N VAL A 86 15.46 11.62 -22.85
CA VAL A 86 16.65 12.39 -23.17
C VAL A 86 16.89 13.38 -22.03
N ASN A 87 17.98 13.19 -21.31
CA ASN A 87 18.38 14.09 -20.24
C ASN A 87 19.66 14.79 -20.66
N ALA A 88 19.67 16.12 -20.55
CA ALA A 88 20.90 16.89 -20.55
C ALA A 88 21.49 16.79 -19.13
N VAL A 89 22.53 15.99 -18.99
CA VAL A 89 23.31 15.94 -17.75
C VAL A 89 24.53 16.79 -18.00
N ALA A 90 24.61 17.94 -17.32
CA ALA A 90 25.80 18.79 -17.36
C ALA A 90 26.91 18.09 -16.59
N ARG A 91 27.55 17.11 -17.24
CA ARG A 91 28.65 16.32 -16.68
C ARG A 91 29.76 17.23 -16.17
N GLU A 92 30.53 16.70 -15.24
CA GLU A 92 31.84 17.24 -14.93
C GLU A 92 32.65 17.37 -16.22
N MET A 93 33.02 18.61 -16.53
CA MET A 93 33.91 18.95 -17.63
C MET A 93 35.30 19.19 -17.03
N PRO A 94 36.39 19.07 -17.82
CA PRO A 94 37.75 19.32 -17.32
C PRO A 94 37.96 20.72 -16.70
N TRP A 95 37.03 21.63 -16.93
CA TRP A 95 37.06 23.04 -16.52
C TRP A 95 35.83 23.47 -15.70
N ALA A 96 34.90 22.56 -15.36
CA ALA A 96 33.68 22.92 -14.64
C ALA A 96 33.07 21.73 -13.88
N GLU A 97 32.66 21.97 -12.65
CA GLU A 97 31.96 20.98 -11.81
C GLU A 97 30.59 20.61 -12.39
N GLU A 98 30.13 19.38 -12.10
CA GLU A 98 28.83 18.87 -12.53
C GLU A 98 27.69 19.81 -12.10
N GLY A 99 26.79 20.14 -13.02
CA GLY A 99 25.64 21.01 -12.74
C GLY A 99 25.94 22.50 -12.59
N SER A 100 27.22 22.92 -12.66
CA SER A 100 27.56 24.35 -12.63
C SER A 100 27.03 25.10 -13.86
N PRO A 101 26.73 26.42 -13.77
CA PRO A 101 26.31 27.22 -14.92
C PRO A 101 27.29 27.14 -16.11
N LEU A 102 28.58 26.97 -15.81
CA LEU A 102 29.64 26.86 -16.80
C LEU A 102 29.64 25.48 -17.49
N ALA A 103 29.32 24.40 -16.77
CA ALA A 103 29.08 23.09 -17.36
C ALA A 103 27.83 23.11 -18.26
N VAL A 104 26.75 23.75 -17.81
CA VAL A 104 25.52 23.93 -18.61
C VAL A 104 25.79 24.74 -19.88
N ALA A 105 26.55 25.84 -19.80
CA ALA A 105 26.97 26.62 -20.97
C ALA A 105 27.82 25.77 -21.93
N GLY A 106 28.71 24.93 -21.40
CA GLY A 106 29.48 23.95 -22.17
C GLY A 106 28.58 23.00 -22.95
N CYS A 107 27.42 22.60 -22.41
CA CYS A 107 26.45 21.76 -23.10
C CYS A 107 25.77 22.44 -24.30
N VAL A 108 25.70 23.77 -24.34
CA VAL A 108 25.18 24.50 -25.51
C VAL A 108 26.19 24.45 -26.66
N VAL A 109 27.48 24.59 -26.34
CA VAL A 109 28.57 24.56 -27.33
C VAL A 109 28.86 23.14 -27.80
N TYR A 110 28.80 22.17 -26.89
CA TYR A 110 29.15 20.76 -27.12
C TYR A 110 28.01 19.83 -26.66
N PRO A 111 26.84 19.86 -27.32
CA PRO A 111 25.65 19.13 -26.87
C PRO A 111 25.85 17.61 -26.81
N TRP A 112 26.71 17.04 -27.67
CA TRP A 112 26.99 15.61 -27.65
C TRP A 112 27.71 15.14 -26.37
N LEU A 113 28.38 16.04 -25.63
CA LEU A 113 29.02 15.70 -24.35
C LEU A 113 28.01 15.61 -23.20
N CYS A 114 26.88 16.32 -23.31
CA CYS A 114 25.89 16.43 -22.23
C CYS A 114 24.58 15.69 -22.48
N ILE A 115 24.19 15.47 -23.74
CA ILE A 115 22.94 14.81 -24.08
C ILE A 115 23.14 13.30 -23.99
N ARG A 116 22.55 12.66 -22.98
CA ARG A 116 22.42 11.21 -22.93
C ARG A 116 21.18 10.77 -23.71
N ALA A 117 21.35 10.55 -25.00
CA ALA A 117 20.30 9.98 -25.85
C ALA A 117 20.21 8.44 -25.78
N GLY A 118 21.03 7.78 -24.95
CA GLY A 118 21.25 6.33 -24.98
C GLY A 118 19.97 5.49 -24.98
N GLY A 119 19.02 5.78 -24.10
CA GLY A 119 17.73 5.06 -24.05
C GLY A 119 16.84 5.25 -25.29
N VAL A 120 16.93 6.41 -25.94
CA VAL A 120 16.13 6.74 -27.16
C VAL A 120 16.80 6.21 -28.42
N SER A 121 18.13 6.24 -28.48
CA SER A 121 18.92 5.70 -29.60
C SER A 121 18.90 4.16 -29.67
N TYR A 122 18.44 3.48 -28.62
CA TYR A 122 18.43 2.03 -28.56
C TYR A 122 17.23 1.47 -29.35
N GLY A 123 17.50 0.59 -30.31
CA GLY A 123 16.46 -0.04 -31.14
C GLY A 123 15.45 -0.84 -30.30
N GLN A 124 14.16 -0.80 -30.68
CA GLN A 124 13.05 -1.37 -29.90
C GLN A 124 13.25 -2.84 -29.51
N ARG A 125 13.80 -3.67 -30.40
CA ARG A 125 14.07 -5.07 -30.11
C ARG A 125 15.13 -5.26 -29.02
N LYS A 126 16.23 -4.50 -29.10
CA LYS A 126 17.30 -4.57 -28.10
C LYS A 126 16.83 -4.03 -26.75
N TRP A 127 16.02 -2.96 -26.78
CA TRP A 127 15.39 -2.40 -25.58
C TRP A 127 14.52 -3.43 -24.88
N ARG A 128 13.56 -4.05 -25.59
CA ARG A 128 12.70 -5.09 -25.01
C ARG A 128 13.49 -6.24 -24.40
N ALA A 129 14.56 -6.68 -25.05
CA ALA A 129 15.43 -7.73 -24.50
C ALA A 129 16.14 -7.29 -23.21
N ARG A 130 16.41 -6.00 -23.02
CA ARG A 130 16.99 -5.48 -21.78
C ARG A 130 15.93 -5.30 -20.70
N GLU A 131 14.76 -4.76 -21.07
CA GLU A 131 13.58 -4.66 -20.23
C GLU A 131 13.20 -6.01 -19.63
N THR A 132 13.06 -7.06 -20.46
CA THR A 132 12.80 -8.43 -20.00
C THR A 132 13.84 -8.89 -18.98
N ARG A 133 15.15 -8.70 -19.25
CA ARG A 133 16.20 -9.11 -18.29
C ARG A 133 16.11 -8.38 -16.96
N THR A 134 15.84 -7.08 -16.98
CA THR A 134 15.67 -6.30 -15.74
C THR A 134 14.44 -6.78 -14.98
N VAL A 135 13.32 -6.99 -15.68
CA VAL A 135 12.09 -7.51 -15.05
C VAL A 135 12.33 -8.90 -14.45
N ASP A 136 12.96 -9.81 -15.20
CA ASP A 136 13.27 -11.16 -14.76
C ASP A 136 14.20 -11.16 -13.53
N ALA A 137 15.15 -10.22 -13.45
CA ALA A 137 16.09 -10.12 -12.34
C ALA A 137 15.39 -9.73 -11.03
N VAL A 138 14.41 -8.82 -11.08
CA VAL A 138 13.69 -8.32 -9.88
C VAL A 138 12.32 -8.97 -9.68
N ALA A 139 11.99 -9.99 -10.48
CA ALA A 139 10.63 -10.52 -10.57
C ALA A 139 10.14 -11.10 -9.24
N GLU A 140 11.03 -11.79 -8.53
CA GLU A 140 10.68 -12.46 -7.27
C GLU A 140 10.45 -11.45 -6.15
N GLU A 141 11.38 -10.53 -5.95
CA GLU A 141 11.32 -9.50 -4.91
C GLU A 141 10.15 -8.55 -5.17
N SER A 142 9.89 -8.23 -6.44
CA SER A 142 8.73 -7.44 -6.85
C SER A 142 7.42 -8.14 -6.53
N ARG A 143 7.33 -9.45 -6.81
CA ARG A 143 6.15 -10.26 -6.47
C ARG A 143 5.92 -10.32 -4.97
N VAL A 144 6.96 -10.60 -4.17
CA VAL A 144 6.86 -10.63 -2.71
C VAL A 144 6.45 -9.28 -2.16
N PHE A 145 7.01 -8.18 -2.67
CA PHE A 145 6.63 -6.83 -2.26
C PHE A 145 5.15 -6.52 -2.58
N ALA A 146 4.68 -6.89 -3.77
CA ALA A 146 3.28 -6.73 -4.17
C ALA A 146 2.33 -7.57 -3.30
N GLU A 147 2.69 -8.85 -3.02
CA GLU A 147 1.93 -9.72 -2.12
C GLU A 147 1.82 -9.10 -0.71
N ARG A 148 2.91 -8.60 -0.13
CA ARG A 148 2.88 -7.93 1.19
C ARG A 148 2.10 -6.63 1.21
N THR A 149 2.10 -5.90 0.10
CA THR A 149 1.31 -4.67 -0.02
C THR A 149 -0.17 -5.00 -0.02
N ALA A 150 -0.56 -6.06 -0.74
CA ALA A 150 -1.93 -6.57 -0.76
C ALA A 150 -2.35 -7.11 0.62
N ASP A 151 -1.50 -7.90 1.29
CA ASP A 151 -1.74 -8.38 2.65
C ASP A 151 -2.05 -7.21 3.60
N LEU A 152 -1.19 -6.19 3.66
CA LEU A 152 -1.38 -5.05 4.55
C LEU A 152 -2.66 -4.24 4.22
N ALA A 153 -2.99 -4.09 2.94
CA ALA A 153 -4.20 -3.38 2.53
C ALA A 153 -5.47 -4.16 2.95
N VAL A 154 -5.41 -5.49 2.91
CA VAL A 154 -6.53 -6.37 3.26
C VAL A 154 -6.67 -6.46 4.76
N ASP A 155 -5.59 -6.59 5.51
CA ASP A 155 -5.59 -6.51 6.98
C ASP A 155 -6.30 -5.24 7.46
N ARG A 156 -5.90 -4.07 6.93
CA ARG A 156 -6.56 -2.79 7.25
C ARG A 156 -8.05 -2.80 6.89
N THR A 157 -8.39 -3.36 5.74
CA THR A 157 -9.79 -3.47 5.31
C THR A 157 -10.58 -4.35 6.27
N VAL A 158 -10.05 -5.51 6.65
CA VAL A 158 -10.67 -6.47 7.58
C VAL A 158 -10.78 -5.88 8.99
N ASP A 159 -9.78 -5.13 9.45
CA ASP A 159 -9.80 -4.46 10.76
C ASP A 159 -10.89 -3.38 10.85
N GLU A 160 -11.11 -2.61 9.78
CA GLU A 160 -12.14 -1.57 9.72
C GLU A 160 -13.54 -2.13 9.43
N LEU A 161 -13.61 -3.35 8.88
CA LEU A 161 -14.84 -3.93 8.36
C LEU A 161 -15.93 -4.12 9.43
N PRO A 162 -15.67 -4.61 10.66
CA PRO A 162 -16.70 -4.76 11.69
C PRO A 162 -17.46 -3.45 11.97
N ALA A 163 -16.74 -2.34 12.15
CA ALA A 163 -17.37 -1.04 12.40
C ALA A 163 -18.21 -0.57 11.20
N ARG A 164 -17.75 -0.84 9.97
CA ARG A 164 -18.51 -0.53 8.75
C ARG A 164 -19.76 -1.39 8.61
N LEU A 165 -19.68 -2.68 8.92
CA LEU A 165 -20.81 -3.61 8.90
C LEU A 165 -21.84 -3.26 9.98
N GLU A 166 -21.41 -2.83 11.17
CA GLU A 166 -22.29 -2.31 12.22
C GLU A 166 -22.98 -1.02 11.79
N ALA A 167 -22.25 -0.07 11.18
CA ALA A 167 -22.83 1.17 10.66
C ALA A 167 -23.83 0.89 9.54
N LEU A 168 -23.54 -0.05 8.63
CA LEU A 168 -24.50 -0.51 7.63
C LEU A 168 -25.75 -1.07 8.29
N TRP A 169 -25.58 -1.98 9.24
CA TRP A 169 -26.69 -2.71 9.83
C TRP A 169 -27.59 -1.83 10.69
N ASN A 170 -26.99 -0.98 11.54
CA ASN A 170 -27.72 -0.18 12.50
C ASN A 170 -28.16 1.18 11.93
N GLU A 171 -27.29 1.85 11.16
CA GLU A 171 -27.53 3.20 10.65
C GLU A 171 -27.99 3.23 9.19
N GLY A 172 -27.93 2.10 8.48
CA GLY A 172 -28.20 2.07 7.04
C GLY A 172 -27.10 2.72 6.21
N ARG A 173 -25.88 2.90 6.73
CA ARG A 173 -24.78 3.52 5.98
C ARG A 173 -24.21 2.54 4.95
N PRO A 174 -24.22 2.85 3.64
CA PRO A 174 -23.70 1.90 2.64
C PRO A 174 -22.21 1.61 2.86
N LEU A 175 -21.79 0.38 2.50
CA LEU A 175 -20.39 -0.04 2.61
C LEU A 175 -19.51 0.68 1.58
N ASP A 176 -20.03 0.91 0.38
CA ASP A 176 -19.40 1.70 -0.66
C ASP A 176 -20.09 3.08 -0.78
N GLU A 177 -19.65 3.91 -1.72
CA GLU A 177 -20.27 5.21 -1.96
C GLU A 177 -21.73 5.05 -2.43
N GLY A 178 -22.69 5.69 -1.74
CA GLY A 178 -24.11 5.60 -2.10
C GLY A 178 -25.05 6.34 -1.15
N PRO A 179 -26.36 6.34 -1.44
CA PRO A 179 -27.37 6.87 -0.52
C PRO A 179 -27.57 5.94 0.70
N PRO A 180 -28.05 6.47 1.84
CA PRO A 180 -28.46 5.64 2.98
C PRO A 180 -29.53 4.61 2.63
N LEU A 181 -29.51 3.49 3.35
CA LEU A 181 -30.44 2.35 3.20
C LEU A 181 -31.48 2.36 4.33
N ASP A 182 -32.71 2.63 3.97
CA ASP A 182 -33.80 2.89 4.92
C ASP A 182 -34.36 1.59 5.51
N THR A 183 -34.34 0.50 4.73
CA THR A 183 -34.96 -0.78 5.13
C THR A 183 -33.93 -1.86 5.43
N THR A 184 -34.30 -2.81 6.30
CA THR A 184 -33.43 -3.95 6.61
C THR A 184 -33.21 -4.87 5.41
N GLU A 185 -34.20 -4.98 4.53
CA GLU A 185 -34.07 -5.79 3.31
C GLU A 185 -33.05 -5.17 2.32
N GLU A 186 -33.01 -3.84 2.20
CA GLU A 186 -31.95 -3.16 1.44
C GLU A 186 -30.57 -3.39 2.05
N ARG A 187 -30.46 -3.37 3.38
CA ARG A 187 -29.19 -3.64 4.09
C ARG A 187 -28.71 -5.07 3.88
N LYS A 188 -29.61 -6.06 3.93
CA LYS A 188 -29.32 -7.47 3.60
C LYS A 188 -28.83 -7.61 2.16
N ALA A 189 -29.53 -7.00 1.21
CA ALA A 189 -29.14 -7.01 -0.21
C ALA A 189 -27.76 -6.37 -0.42
N ALA A 190 -27.46 -5.26 0.27
CA ALA A 190 -26.17 -4.61 0.23
C ALA A 190 -25.05 -5.49 0.82
N LEU A 191 -25.29 -6.16 1.95
CA LEU A 191 -24.35 -7.15 2.53
C LEU A 191 -24.04 -8.27 1.52
N MET A 192 -25.07 -8.83 0.90
CA MET A 192 -24.91 -9.90 -0.10
C MET A 192 -24.14 -9.42 -1.34
N ALA A 193 -24.49 -8.24 -1.86
CA ALA A 193 -23.80 -7.67 -3.01
C ALA A 193 -22.32 -7.39 -2.70
N TYR A 194 -22.03 -6.87 -1.51
CA TYR A 194 -20.65 -6.61 -1.08
C TYR A 194 -19.84 -7.90 -0.95
N TRP A 195 -20.41 -8.94 -0.33
CA TRP A 195 -19.79 -10.26 -0.23
C TRP A 195 -19.53 -10.90 -1.61
N ALA A 196 -20.52 -10.85 -2.51
CA ALA A 196 -20.42 -11.44 -3.85
C ALA A 196 -19.47 -10.67 -4.78
N SER A 197 -19.21 -9.39 -4.50
CA SER A 197 -18.28 -8.56 -5.29
C SER A 197 -16.81 -8.90 -5.06
N ARG A 198 -16.47 -9.71 -4.04
CA ARG A 198 -15.08 -10.06 -3.74
C ARG A 198 -14.54 -11.02 -4.81
N THR A 199 -13.29 -10.83 -5.18
CA THR A 199 -12.60 -11.67 -6.17
C THR A 199 -12.22 -13.02 -5.57
N ASP A 200 -12.17 -14.06 -6.42
CA ASP A 200 -11.71 -15.41 -6.05
C ASP A 200 -10.18 -15.42 -5.86
N THR A 201 -9.75 -14.86 -4.73
CA THR A 201 -8.36 -14.72 -4.28
C THR A 201 -8.33 -14.91 -2.77
N GLN A 202 -7.17 -15.23 -2.18
CA GLN A 202 -7.04 -15.39 -0.73
C GLN A 202 -7.58 -14.17 0.05
N TRP A 203 -7.27 -12.97 -0.43
CA TRP A 203 -7.71 -11.71 0.16
C TRP A 203 -9.22 -11.47 0.06
N GLY A 204 -9.81 -11.87 -1.08
CA GLY A 204 -11.27 -11.81 -1.24
C GLY A 204 -11.97 -12.76 -0.26
N HIS A 205 -11.41 -13.95 -0.05
CA HIS A 205 -11.92 -14.93 0.90
C HIS A 205 -11.83 -14.44 2.36
N GLU A 206 -10.74 -13.78 2.76
CA GLU A 206 -10.62 -13.21 4.11
C GLU A 206 -11.73 -12.19 4.42
N VAL A 207 -12.01 -11.29 3.46
CA VAL A 207 -13.10 -10.32 3.58
C VAL A 207 -14.45 -11.03 3.61
N GLN A 208 -14.65 -12.05 2.77
CA GLN A 208 -15.87 -12.86 2.76
C GLN A 208 -16.10 -13.57 4.09
N ASP A 209 -15.08 -14.20 4.67
CA ASP A 209 -15.15 -14.89 5.95
C ASP A 209 -15.46 -13.92 7.10
N ALA A 210 -14.91 -12.70 7.08
CA ALA A 210 -15.24 -11.66 8.05
C ALA A 210 -16.72 -11.23 7.98
N ILE A 211 -17.27 -11.06 6.77
CA ILE A 211 -18.69 -10.78 6.56
C ILE A 211 -19.55 -11.97 7.02
N GLU A 212 -19.18 -13.20 6.68
CA GLU A 212 -19.87 -14.42 7.13
C GLU A 212 -19.94 -14.50 8.66
N ALA A 213 -18.83 -14.19 9.34
CA ALA A 213 -18.77 -14.14 10.79
C ALA A 213 -19.74 -13.09 11.36
N PHE A 214 -19.78 -11.89 10.77
CA PHE A 214 -20.72 -10.85 11.15
C PHE A 214 -22.18 -11.26 10.93
N VAL A 215 -22.51 -11.84 9.76
CA VAL A 215 -23.85 -12.33 9.45
C VAL A 215 -24.29 -13.36 10.47
N ARG A 216 -23.43 -14.31 10.82
CA ARG A 216 -23.71 -15.37 11.80
C ARG A 216 -23.88 -14.82 13.22
N ALA A 217 -23.04 -13.88 13.63
CA ALA A 217 -23.04 -13.36 14.99
C ALA A 217 -24.14 -12.32 15.22
N VAL A 218 -24.36 -11.40 14.28
CA VAL A 218 -25.22 -10.23 14.45
C VAL A 218 -26.55 -10.41 13.71
N VAL A 219 -26.51 -10.65 12.40
CA VAL A 219 -27.72 -10.64 11.56
C VAL A 219 -28.66 -11.81 11.91
N GLN A 220 -28.10 -13.01 12.10
CA GLN A 220 -28.89 -14.19 12.47
C GLN A 220 -29.54 -14.12 13.86
N HIS A 221 -29.08 -13.22 14.73
CA HIS A 221 -29.66 -13.00 16.07
C HIS A 221 -30.52 -11.73 16.13
N SER A 222 -30.79 -11.08 15.00
CA SER A 222 -31.62 -9.88 14.89
C SER A 222 -33.11 -10.22 14.72
N ASP A 223 -33.98 -9.20 14.77
CA ASP A 223 -35.41 -9.35 14.49
C ASP A 223 -35.73 -9.78 13.05
N THR A 224 -34.77 -9.66 12.13
CA THR A 224 -34.94 -9.96 10.70
C THR A 224 -33.75 -10.77 10.18
N PRO A 225 -33.59 -12.04 10.60
CA PRO A 225 -32.50 -12.88 10.13
C PRO A 225 -32.61 -13.17 8.63
N PHE A 226 -31.53 -13.64 8.01
CA PHE A 226 -31.63 -14.22 6.66
C PHE A 226 -32.41 -15.53 6.71
N SER A 227 -33.27 -15.75 5.72
CA SER A 227 -33.94 -17.01 5.47
C SER A 227 -32.94 -18.12 5.08
N GLU A 228 -33.35 -19.37 5.25
CA GLU A 228 -32.55 -20.53 4.81
C GLU A 228 -32.22 -20.48 3.32
N SER A 229 -33.13 -19.99 2.48
CA SER A 229 -32.90 -19.84 1.04
C SER A 229 -31.84 -18.79 0.72
N GLU A 230 -31.80 -17.68 1.46
CA GLU A 230 -30.78 -16.64 1.26
C GLU A 230 -29.41 -17.12 1.74
N LEU A 231 -29.35 -17.83 2.87
CA LEU A 231 -28.11 -18.47 3.34
C LEU A 231 -27.61 -19.54 2.37
N ALA A 232 -28.51 -20.32 1.79
CA ALA A 232 -28.15 -21.31 0.77
C ALA A 232 -27.58 -20.64 -0.49
N ALA A 233 -28.13 -19.50 -0.91
CA ALA A 233 -27.55 -18.71 -2.00
C ALA A 233 -26.15 -18.21 -1.65
N PHE A 234 -25.95 -17.72 -0.42
CA PHE A 234 -24.64 -17.30 0.11
C PHE A 234 -23.59 -18.41 0.00
N GLN A 235 -23.96 -19.65 0.36
CA GLN A 235 -23.05 -20.80 0.31
C GLN A 235 -22.85 -21.35 -1.11
N ALA A 236 -23.83 -21.18 -2.01
CA ALA A 236 -23.77 -21.67 -3.38
C ALA A 236 -22.77 -20.87 -4.23
N ASP A 237 -22.69 -19.56 -3.98
CA ASP A 237 -21.79 -18.64 -4.69
C ASP A 237 -20.34 -18.68 -4.14
N ARG A 238 -20.09 -19.46 -3.08
CA ARG A 238 -18.73 -19.63 -2.53
C ARG A 238 -17.86 -20.35 -3.57
N PRO A 239 -16.71 -19.79 -3.95
CA PRO A 239 -15.76 -20.49 -4.80
C PRO A 239 -15.35 -21.79 -4.11
N ARG A 240 -15.76 -22.93 -4.68
CA ARG A 240 -15.38 -24.24 -4.17
C ARG A 240 -13.99 -24.59 -4.67
N GLY A 241 -12.96 -24.13 -3.97
CA GLY A 241 -11.62 -24.66 -4.20
C GLY A 241 -10.51 -23.80 -3.66
N TRP A 242 -9.90 -24.28 -2.59
CA TRP A 242 -8.45 -24.42 -2.44
C TRP A 242 -8.17 -25.78 -1.77
#